data_AF-A0A7V9PJF7-F1
#
_entry.id   AF-A0A7V9PJF7-F1
#
_cell.length_a   1.000
_cell.length_b   1.000
_cell.length_c   1.000
_cell.angle_alpha   90.00
_cell.angle_beta   90.00
_cell.angle_gamma   90.00
#
_symmetry.space_group_name_H-M   'P 1'
#
loop_
_entity.id
_entity.type
_entity.pdbx_description
1 polymer ?
#
loop_
_entity_poly.entity_id
_entity_poly.type
_entity_poly.pdbx_seq_one_letter_code
_entity_poly.pdbx_strand_id
1 'polypeptide(L)'
;MTTRILLLARTSRTVALSLALACSRGAAPSDAPAPAQAQKPVESHFLSVAPLAGQPVSVLPLTMVAADSSMMADSALGPYRDRRTGLHRADSLMAELLQGRAPEVHWVLPADLRKVARRAPGMVTDPDQMGQAMMRAPNLTKIPDPLRSYLRSLTAIAGGRVVLIPAALGFNREPDRSVRASLSVVLGDSRTGNVLWRSMAAGTGATPDAALNAALATILPPE
;
A
#
# COMPACT_ATOMS: atom_id res chain seq x y z
N MET A 1 40.26 -34.80 29.14
CA MET A 1 39.67 -36.11 28.78
C MET A 1 39.98 -37.11 29.88
N THR A 2 39.09 -37.27 30.86
CA THR A 2 39.09 -38.46 31.74
C THR A 2 37.68 -38.64 32.29
N THR A 3 37.02 -39.70 31.86
CA THR A 3 35.65 -40.08 32.16
C THR A 3 35.68 -41.27 33.12
N ARG A 4 34.85 -41.28 34.18
CA ARG A 4 34.35 -42.49 34.89
C ARG A 4 33.09 -42.08 35.68
N ILE A 5 31.88 -42.47 35.25
CA ILE A 5 31.16 -43.75 35.52
C ILE A 5 30.70 -43.79 37.00
N LEU A 6 29.46 -43.42 37.30
CA LEU A 6 28.18 -44.18 37.29
C LEU A 6 27.89 -44.93 38.60
N LEU A 7 26.63 -44.81 39.04
CA LEU A 7 25.81 -45.79 39.80
C LEU A 7 26.09 -45.94 41.31
N LEU A 8 25.13 -46.17 42.23
CA LEU A 8 23.70 -46.49 42.17
C LEU A 8 23.16 -46.48 43.63
N ALA A 9 21.82 -46.31 43.78
CA ALA A 9 20.97 -47.01 44.76
C ALA A 9 21.11 -46.64 46.28
N ARG A 10 20.06 -46.64 47.12
CA ARG A 10 18.65 -47.07 47.02
C ARG A 10 17.94 -46.71 48.35
N THR A 11 16.62 -46.45 48.26
CA THR A 11 15.53 -46.87 49.19
C THR A 11 15.51 -46.33 50.63
N SER A 12 14.37 -46.02 51.28
CA SER A 12 12.95 -46.19 50.95
C SER A 12 12.06 -45.45 51.96
N ARG A 13 10.98 -44.85 51.43
CA ARG A 13 9.56 -44.92 51.86
C ARG A 13 9.15 -44.54 53.29
N THR A 14 8.27 -43.55 53.36
CA THR A 14 6.93 -43.61 54.02
C THR A 14 6.13 -42.42 53.46
N VAL A 15 5.42 -42.57 52.34
CA VAL A 15 3.97 -42.87 52.25
C VAL A 15 3.17 -42.30 53.42
N ALA A 16 2.57 -41.13 53.21
CA ALA A 16 1.36 -40.70 53.88
C ALA A 16 0.32 -40.33 52.81
N LEU A 17 -0.70 -41.17 52.77
CA LEU A 17 -1.88 -41.15 51.94
C LEU A 17 -2.76 -39.97 52.39
N SER A 18 -3.17 -39.08 51.49
CA SER A 18 -4.20 -38.07 51.76
C SER A 18 -5.26 -38.13 50.67
N LEU A 19 -6.48 -38.39 51.13
CA LEU A 19 -7.69 -38.63 50.35
C LEU A 19 -8.11 -37.41 49.51
N ALA A 20 -8.78 -37.74 48.40
CA ALA A 20 -9.28 -36.87 47.37
C ALA A 20 -10.32 -35.83 47.82
N LEU A 21 -10.20 -34.61 47.29
CA LEU A 21 -11.34 -33.79 46.90
C LEU A 21 -11.34 -33.65 45.39
N ALA A 22 -12.34 -34.27 44.76
CA ALA A 22 -12.69 -34.05 43.37
C ALA A 22 -13.50 -32.75 43.26
N CYS A 23 -12.99 -31.79 42.48
CA CYS A 23 -13.78 -30.70 41.92
C CYS A 23 -13.23 -30.36 40.53
N SER A 24 -14.00 -30.74 39.51
CA SER A 24 -14.16 -30.13 38.19
C SER A 24 -12.92 -29.50 37.51
N ARG A 25 -12.39 -30.24 36.54
CA ARG A 25 -11.71 -29.70 35.35
C ARG A 25 -12.65 -28.73 34.62
N GLY A 26 -12.46 -27.44 34.82
CA GLY A 26 -12.95 -26.40 33.90
C GLY A 26 -11.93 -26.26 32.77
N ALA A 27 -12.30 -26.65 31.56
CA ALA A 27 -11.57 -26.29 30.36
C ALA A 27 -11.66 -24.76 30.21
N ALA A 28 -10.52 -24.07 30.21
CA ALA A 28 -10.47 -22.67 29.83
C ALA A 28 -10.86 -22.56 28.34
N PRO A 29 -11.84 -21.74 27.95
CA PRO A 29 -12.02 -21.40 26.55
C PRO A 29 -10.85 -20.52 26.13
N SER A 30 -9.90 -21.10 25.39
CA SER A 30 -8.99 -20.32 24.56
C SER A 30 -9.77 -19.80 23.36
N ASP A 31 -9.41 -18.60 22.94
CA ASP A 31 -9.76 -17.92 21.69
C ASP A 31 -11.04 -17.08 21.72
N ALA A 32 -11.03 -16.06 22.58
CA ALA A 32 -11.61 -14.79 22.18
C ALA A 32 -10.66 -14.14 21.15
N PRO A 33 -11.11 -13.82 19.92
CA PRO A 33 -10.29 -13.09 18.97
C PRO A 33 -9.92 -11.74 19.58
N ALA A 34 -8.62 -11.41 19.55
CA ALA A 34 -8.13 -10.12 20.00
C ALA A 34 -8.95 -9.01 19.32
N PRO A 35 -9.39 -7.98 20.05
CA PRO A 35 -10.15 -6.88 19.46
C PRO A 35 -9.35 -6.31 18.29
N ALA A 36 -9.99 -6.22 17.13
CA ALA A 36 -9.43 -5.59 15.94
C ALA A 36 -8.87 -4.24 16.37
N GLN A 37 -7.54 -4.10 16.32
CA GLN A 37 -6.88 -2.87 16.68
C GLN A 37 -7.46 -1.77 15.79
N ALA A 38 -8.16 -0.81 16.41
CA ALA A 38 -8.66 0.37 15.72
C ALA A 38 -7.49 0.99 14.96
N GLN A 39 -7.53 0.91 13.64
CA GLN A 39 -6.50 1.49 12.79
C GLN A 39 -6.42 2.97 13.11
N LYS A 40 -5.25 3.46 13.52
CA LYS A 40 -5.04 4.89 13.78
C LYS A 40 -5.49 5.70 12.56
N PRO A 41 -6.11 6.88 12.76
CA PRO A 41 -6.55 7.73 11.67
C PRO A 41 -5.42 7.93 10.66
N VAL A 42 -5.75 7.64 9.42
CA VAL A 42 -4.85 7.77 8.29
C VAL A 42 -4.66 9.26 7.99
N GLU A 43 -3.42 9.77 8.07
CA GLU A 43 -3.13 11.17 7.75
C GLU A 43 -3.17 11.37 6.22
N SER A 44 -4.22 12.06 5.76
CA SER A 44 -4.30 12.58 4.40
C SER A 44 -3.76 14.01 4.39
N HIS A 45 -2.84 14.28 3.47
CA HIS A 45 -2.34 15.62 3.19
C HIS A 45 -2.75 16.01 1.77
N PHE A 46 -3.14 17.28 1.57
CA PHE A 46 -3.42 17.83 0.24
C PHE A 46 -2.11 18.07 -0.51
N LEU A 47 -2.13 17.93 -1.84
CA LEU A 47 -1.02 18.25 -2.71
C LEU A 47 -1.12 19.70 -3.18
N SER A 48 -0.17 20.54 -2.80
CA SER A 48 -0.04 21.88 -3.38
C SER A 48 0.52 21.78 -4.81
N VAL A 49 -0.28 22.12 -5.82
CA VAL A 49 0.08 22.00 -7.24
C VAL A 49 0.73 23.26 -7.82
N ALA A 50 0.62 24.42 -7.17
CA ALA A 50 1.24 25.67 -7.63
C ALA A 50 2.75 25.55 -7.97
N PRO A 51 3.59 24.85 -7.18
CA PRO A 51 5.01 24.65 -7.51
C PRO A 51 5.27 23.74 -8.72
N LEU A 52 4.25 23.01 -9.19
CA LEU A 52 4.30 22.06 -10.30
C LEU A 52 3.76 22.63 -11.61
N ALA A 53 3.13 23.81 -11.57
CA ALA A 53 2.53 24.43 -12.75
C ALA A 53 3.56 24.58 -13.89
N GLY A 54 3.15 24.19 -15.09
CA GLY A 54 3.97 24.19 -16.31
C GLY A 54 5.08 23.13 -16.35
N GLN A 55 5.31 22.37 -15.27
CA GLN A 55 6.35 21.34 -15.24
C GLN A 55 5.80 19.98 -15.66
N PRO A 56 6.56 19.19 -16.44
CA PRO A 56 6.25 17.79 -16.66
C PRO A 56 6.39 17.00 -15.35
N VAL A 57 5.31 16.34 -14.94
CA VAL A 57 5.26 15.45 -13.77
C VAL A 57 4.85 14.06 -14.23
N SER A 58 5.77 13.10 -14.09
CA SER A 58 5.50 11.71 -14.47
C SER A 58 4.64 11.02 -13.41
N VAL A 59 3.52 10.45 -13.81
CA VAL A 59 2.63 9.69 -12.93
C VAL A 59 2.88 8.20 -13.18
N LEU A 60 3.54 7.53 -12.24
CA LEU A 60 3.78 6.09 -12.36
C LEU A 60 2.47 5.31 -12.36
N PRO A 61 2.42 4.16 -13.06
CA PRO A 61 1.29 3.25 -12.93
C PRO A 61 1.20 2.71 -11.51
N LEU A 62 -0.02 2.51 -11.02
CA LEU A 62 -0.24 1.72 -9.83
C LEU A 62 0.17 0.26 -10.14
N THR A 63 0.86 -0.41 -9.21
CA THR A 63 1.26 -1.83 -9.35
C THR A 63 0.67 -2.74 -8.29
N MET A 64 -0.02 -2.18 -7.30
CA MET A 64 -0.60 -2.94 -6.21
C MET A 64 -2.01 -2.46 -5.88
N VAL A 65 -2.96 -3.37 -6.05
CA VAL A 65 -4.32 -3.28 -5.52
C VAL A 65 -4.50 -4.45 -4.57
N ALA A 66 -4.94 -4.16 -3.36
CA ALA A 66 -5.31 -5.13 -2.34
C ALA A 66 -6.75 -4.88 -1.91
N ALA A 67 -7.43 -5.92 -1.49
CA ALA A 67 -8.65 -5.75 -0.69
C ALA A 67 -8.64 -6.73 0.47
N ASP A 68 -9.28 -6.32 1.56
CA ASP A 68 -9.47 -7.19 2.71
C ASP A 68 -10.30 -8.43 2.35
N SER A 69 -10.16 -9.49 3.13
CA SER A 69 -10.82 -10.78 2.87
C SER A 69 -12.34 -10.66 2.77
N SER A 70 -12.94 -9.75 3.55
CA SER A 70 -14.36 -9.41 3.48
C SER A 70 -14.78 -8.84 2.12
N MET A 71 -13.89 -8.11 1.46
CA MET A 71 -14.10 -7.51 0.14
C MET A 71 -13.85 -8.49 -1.01
N MET A 72 -12.97 -9.48 -0.84
CA MET A 72 -12.63 -10.44 -1.90
C MET A 72 -13.84 -11.26 -2.39
N ALA A 73 -14.75 -11.61 -1.48
CA ALA A 73 -15.98 -12.32 -1.80
C ALA A 73 -17.08 -11.40 -2.37
N ASP A 74 -16.95 -10.09 -2.23
CA ASP A 74 -17.95 -9.11 -2.62
C ASP A 74 -18.01 -8.95 -4.15
N SER A 75 -19.22 -8.94 -4.71
CA SER A 75 -19.44 -8.70 -6.14
C SER A 75 -19.15 -7.26 -6.54
N ALA A 76 -19.24 -6.30 -5.60
CA ALA A 76 -18.92 -4.90 -5.84
C ALA A 76 -17.45 -4.68 -6.25
N LEU A 77 -16.54 -5.57 -5.83
CA LEU A 77 -15.14 -5.53 -6.24
C LEU A 77 -14.91 -6.06 -7.67
N GLY A 78 -15.96 -6.50 -8.38
CA GLY A 78 -15.89 -7.04 -9.74
C GLY A 78 -14.92 -6.31 -10.68
N PRO A 79 -14.97 -4.97 -10.81
CA PRO A 79 -14.07 -4.21 -11.68
C PRO A 79 -12.56 -4.31 -11.33
N TYR A 80 -12.24 -4.73 -10.10
CA TYR A 80 -10.88 -4.84 -9.56
C TYR A 80 -10.42 -6.29 -9.33
N ARG A 81 -11.27 -7.29 -9.62
CA ARG A 81 -10.93 -8.72 -9.45
C ARG A 81 -9.84 -9.16 -10.41
N ASP A 82 -9.95 -8.77 -11.68
CA ASP A 82 -8.85 -8.93 -12.62
C ASP A 82 -7.79 -7.88 -12.31
N ARG A 83 -6.59 -8.34 -11.93
CA ARG A 83 -5.51 -7.46 -11.48
C ARG A 83 -5.18 -6.39 -12.52
N ARG A 84 -5.02 -6.79 -13.78
CA ARG A 84 -4.59 -5.88 -14.84
C ARG A 84 -5.65 -4.83 -15.13
N THR A 85 -6.91 -5.26 -15.27
CA THR A 85 -8.06 -4.37 -15.49
C THR A 85 -8.25 -3.42 -14.32
N GLY A 86 -8.14 -3.90 -13.08
CA GLY A 86 -8.25 -3.08 -11.88
C GLY A 86 -7.17 -2.01 -11.77
N LEU A 87 -5.91 -2.35 -12.09
CA LEU A 87 -4.80 -1.39 -12.11
C LEU A 87 -5.01 -0.32 -13.19
N HIS A 88 -5.37 -0.72 -14.41
CA HIS A 88 -5.68 0.24 -15.48
C HIS A 88 -6.88 1.13 -15.14
N ARG A 89 -7.91 0.59 -14.47
CA ARG A 89 -9.06 1.37 -14.01
C ARG A 89 -8.65 2.44 -12.99
N ALA A 90 -7.82 2.06 -12.01
CA ALA A 90 -7.31 3.01 -11.01
C ALA A 90 -6.43 4.10 -11.65
N ASP A 91 -5.55 3.71 -12.58
CA ASP A 91 -4.73 4.65 -13.36
C ASP A 91 -5.61 5.67 -14.11
N SER A 92 -6.69 5.22 -14.75
CA SER A 92 -7.62 6.09 -15.48
C SER A 92 -8.34 7.07 -14.56
N LEU A 93 -8.89 6.61 -13.43
CA LEU A 93 -9.58 7.49 -12.47
C LEU A 93 -8.64 8.54 -11.87
N MET A 94 -7.39 8.16 -11.59
CA MET A 94 -6.37 9.11 -11.16
C MET A 94 -6.04 10.12 -12.25
N ALA A 95 -5.87 9.68 -13.50
CA ALA A 95 -5.59 10.56 -14.62
C ALA A 95 -6.70 11.60 -14.82
N GLU A 96 -7.96 11.15 -14.82
CA GLU A 96 -9.14 12.02 -14.93
C GLU A 96 -9.16 13.09 -13.84
N LEU A 97 -8.90 12.70 -12.59
CA LEU A 97 -8.85 13.65 -11.47
C LEU A 97 -7.70 14.65 -11.61
N LEU A 98 -6.48 14.19 -11.88
CA LEU A 98 -5.30 15.06 -11.99
C LEU A 98 -5.47 16.08 -13.12
N GLN A 99 -5.94 15.65 -14.28
CA GLN A 99 -6.17 16.53 -15.43
C GLN A 99 -7.34 17.49 -15.22
N GLY A 100 -8.39 17.05 -14.53
CA GLY A 100 -9.55 17.89 -14.25
C GLY A 100 -9.33 18.91 -13.12
N ARG A 101 -8.51 18.58 -12.12
CA ARG A 101 -8.30 19.40 -10.91
C ARG A 101 -7.02 20.22 -10.91
N ALA A 102 -6.02 19.82 -11.69
CA ALA A 102 -4.75 20.54 -11.83
C ALA A 102 -4.32 20.60 -13.31
N PRO A 103 -5.14 21.22 -14.19
CA PRO A 103 -4.85 21.32 -15.62
C PRO A 103 -3.59 22.13 -15.94
N GLU A 104 -3.13 22.97 -15.01
CA GLU A 104 -1.90 23.76 -15.13
C GLU A 104 -0.61 22.92 -15.03
N VAL A 105 -0.71 21.68 -14.56
CA VAL A 105 0.43 20.75 -14.47
C VAL A 105 0.48 19.86 -15.71
N HIS A 106 1.67 19.69 -16.29
CA HIS A 106 1.83 18.80 -17.45
C HIS A 106 2.02 17.34 -16.98
N TRP A 107 0.91 16.63 -16.83
CA TRP A 107 0.92 15.23 -16.38
C TRP A 107 1.37 14.28 -17.49
N VAL A 108 2.49 13.58 -17.28
CA VAL A 108 2.90 12.45 -18.14
C VAL A 108 2.32 11.17 -17.56
N LEU A 109 1.18 10.74 -18.11
CA LEU A 109 0.33 9.70 -17.54
C LEU A 109 0.87 8.27 -17.77
N PRO A 110 0.38 7.26 -17.01
CA PRO A 110 0.86 5.89 -17.10
C PRO A 110 0.87 5.31 -18.53
N ALA A 111 -0.14 5.60 -19.34
CA ALA A 111 -0.20 5.13 -20.73
C ALA A 111 0.96 5.66 -21.58
N ASP A 112 1.37 6.91 -21.36
CA ASP A 112 2.46 7.55 -22.10
C ASP A 112 3.83 7.11 -21.58
N LEU A 113 3.99 6.92 -20.27
CA LEU A 113 5.20 6.31 -19.71
C LEU A 113 5.44 4.89 -20.27
N ARG A 114 4.37 4.09 -20.41
CA ARG A 114 4.46 2.77 -21.05
C ARG A 114 4.85 2.88 -22.53
N LYS A 115 4.38 3.89 -23.26
CA LYS A 115 4.83 4.15 -24.65
C LYS A 115 6.32 4.53 -24.70
N VAL A 116 6.78 5.37 -23.78
CA VAL A 116 8.20 5.76 -23.64
C VAL A 116 9.07 4.53 -23.43
N ALA A 117 8.72 3.68 -22.45
CA ALA A 117 9.47 2.47 -22.16
C ALA A 117 9.54 1.50 -23.36
N ARG A 118 8.42 1.31 -24.08
CA ARG A 118 8.40 0.48 -25.30
C ARG A 118 9.28 1.01 -26.42
N ARG A 119 9.48 2.33 -26.50
CA ARG A 119 10.33 2.97 -27.53
C ARG A 119 11.81 2.95 -27.18
N ALA A 120 12.17 2.69 -25.93
CA ALA A 120 13.55 2.70 -25.44
C ALA A 120 13.92 1.38 -24.73
N PRO A 121 13.82 0.22 -25.42
CA PRO A 121 14.13 -1.07 -24.82
C PRO A 121 15.59 -1.14 -24.36
N GLY A 122 15.81 -1.68 -23.16
CA GLY A 122 17.14 -1.77 -22.55
C GLY A 122 17.68 -0.48 -21.91
N MET A 123 17.04 0.67 -22.15
CA MET A 123 17.40 1.94 -21.51
C MET A 123 16.47 2.30 -20.34
N VAL A 124 15.18 1.98 -20.48
CA VAL A 124 14.15 2.28 -19.47
C VAL A 124 13.48 0.99 -19.05
N THR A 125 13.48 0.72 -17.75
CA THR A 125 12.72 -0.38 -17.15
C THR A 125 11.23 -0.16 -17.40
N ASP A 126 10.47 -1.24 -17.59
CA ASP A 126 9.01 -1.16 -17.66
C ASP A 126 8.43 -0.47 -16.40
N PRO A 127 7.67 0.65 -16.53
CA PRO A 127 7.06 1.35 -15.40
C PRO A 127 6.16 0.48 -14.53
N ASP A 128 5.58 -0.59 -15.09
CA ASP A 128 4.76 -1.55 -14.35
C ASP A 128 5.61 -2.53 -13.50
N GLN A 129 6.94 -2.49 -13.63
CA GLN A 129 7.86 -3.44 -12.99
C GLN A 129 8.99 -2.77 -12.18
N MET A 130 8.88 -1.48 -11.85
CA MET A 130 9.93 -0.74 -11.14
C MET A 130 9.96 -0.94 -9.62
N GLY A 131 8.95 -1.59 -9.04
CA GLY A 131 8.90 -1.88 -7.60
C GLY A 131 8.37 -0.75 -6.72
N GLN A 132 7.57 0.17 -7.27
CA GLN A 132 7.06 1.34 -6.53
C GLN A 132 6.20 1.03 -5.29
N ALA A 133 5.71 -0.19 -5.13
CA ALA A 133 4.93 -0.60 -3.95
C ALA A 133 5.68 -0.41 -2.62
N MET A 134 7.03 -0.39 -2.63
CA MET A 134 7.83 -0.11 -1.43
C MET A 134 7.62 1.32 -0.88
N MET A 135 7.19 2.26 -1.72
CA MET A 135 6.96 3.66 -1.32
C MET A 135 5.80 3.84 -0.35
N ARG A 136 4.98 2.79 -0.13
CA ARG A 136 3.90 2.77 0.86
C ARG A 136 4.39 2.86 2.30
N ALA A 137 5.67 2.57 2.55
CA ALA A 137 6.27 2.69 3.87
C ALA A 137 6.18 4.15 4.36
N PRO A 138 5.59 4.41 5.55
CA PRO A 138 5.24 5.77 5.98
C PRO A 138 6.46 6.65 6.27
N ASN A 139 7.56 6.05 6.75
CA ASN A 139 8.73 6.78 7.23
C ASN A 139 9.81 6.97 6.17
N LEU A 140 9.51 6.62 4.92
CA LEU A 140 10.48 6.68 3.83
C LEU A 140 10.61 8.13 3.33
N THR A 141 11.76 8.77 3.61
CA THR A 141 12.05 10.15 3.18
C THR A 141 12.87 10.23 1.90
N LYS A 142 13.39 9.08 1.44
CA LYS A 142 14.20 8.93 0.24
C LYS A 142 13.70 7.76 -0.60
N ILE A 143 13.67 7.95 -1.91
CA ILE A 143 13.44 6.88 -2.87
C ILE A 143 14.68 5.98 -2.89
N PRO A 144 14.55 4.69 -2.53
CA PRO A 144 15.67 3.77 -2.50
C PRO A 144 16.03 3.30 -3.92
N ASP A 145 17.24 2.78 -4.06
CA ASP A 145 17.62 2.01 -5.24
C ASP A 145 17.02 0.59 -5.18
N PRO A 146 16.71 -0.05 -6.32
CA PRO A 146 16.98 0.41 -7.69
C PRO A 146 15.92 1.38 -8.25
N LEU A 147 14.81 1.60 -7.55
CA LEU A 147 13.69 2.43 -8.01
C LEU A 147 14.14 3.85 -8.39
N ARG A 148 15.01 4.48 -7.59
CA ARG A 148 15.54 5.82 -7.90
C ARG A 148 16.29 5.84 -9.24
N SER A 149 17.16 4.87 -9.49
CA SER A 149 17.87 4.74 -10.76
C SER A 149 16.90 4.59 -11.94
N TYR A 150 15.88 3.73 -11.81
CA TYR A 150 14.86 3.55 -12.85
C TYR A 150 14.06 4.82 -13.12
N LEU A 151 13.68 5.55 -12.08
CA LEU A 151 12.98 6.83 -12.21
C LEU A 151 13.82 7.87 -12.93
N ARG A 152 15.11 7.95 -12.61
CA ARG A 152 16.03 8.89 -13.27
C ARG A 152 16.09 8.62 -14.77
N SER A 153 16.28 7.36 -15.18
CA SER A 153 16.28 6.97 -16.59
C SER A 153 14.94 7.25 -17.28
N LEU A 154 13.82 6.92 -16.63
CA LEU A 154 12.48 7.18 -17.16
C LEU A 154 12.24 8.68 -17.38
N THR A 155 12.51 9.52 -16.38
CA THR A 155 12.29 10.97 -16.47
C THR A 155 13.26 11.67 -17.42
N ALA A 156 14.45 11.11 -17.66
CA ALA A 156 15.37 11.65 -18.66
C ALA A 156 14.78 11.60 -20.07
N ILE A 157 13.91 10.62 -20.36
CA ILE A 157 13.25 10.48 -21.67
C ILE A 157 11.84 11.09 -21.66
N ALA A 158 11.06 10.84 -20.60
CA ALA A 158 9.71 11.37 -20.46
C ALA A 158 9.67 12.90 -20.23
N GLY A 159 10.80 13.48 -19.81
CA GLY A 159 10.91 14.87 -19.41
C GLY A 159 10.58 15.08 -17.94
N GLY A 160 11.14 16.16 -17.38
CA GLY A 160 10.93 16.55 -15.99
C GLY A 160 11.84 15.86 -14.99
N ARG A 161 11.57 16.12 -13.71
CA ARG A 161 12.29 15.56 -12.56
C ARG A 161 11.37 15.10 -11.44
N VAL A 162 10.13 15.56 -11.46
CA VAL A 162 9.16 15.28 -10.41
C VAL A 162 8.33 14.08 -10.86
N VAL A 163 8.11 13.16 -9.94
CA VAL A 163 7.36 11.93 -10.18
C VAL A 163 6.30 11.78 -9.10
N LEU A 164 5.06 11.57 -9.51
CA LEU A 164 3.97 11.11 -8.66
C LEU A 164 3.94 9.59 -8.69
N ILE A 165 4.00 8.97 -7.52
CA ILE A 165 4.16 7.53 -7.32
C ILE A 165 2.96 6.99 -6.54
N PRO A 166 1.95 6.41 -7.22
CA PRO A 166 0.92 5.60 -6.58
C PRO A 166 1.54 4.30 -6.08
N ALA A 167 1.68 4.16 -4.77
CA ALA A 167 2.37 3.02 -4.17
C ALA A 167 1.43 1.83 -3.91
N ALA A 168 0.20 2.10 -3.49
CA ALA A 168 -0.73 1.07 -3.07
C ALA A 168 -2.17 1.59 -3.07
N LEU A 169 -3.10 0.77 -3.57
CA LEU A 169 -4.54 0.94 -3.36
C LEU A 169 -5.08 -0.23 -2.52
N GLY A 170 -5.76 0.08 -1.44
CA GLY A 170 -6.47 -0.88 -0.59
C GLY A 170 -7.97 -0.63 -0.63
N PHE A 171 -8.76 -1.70 -0.62
CA PHE A 171 -10.20 -1.63 -0.40
C PHE A 171 -10.60 -2.41 0.87
N ASN A 172 -11.40 -1.80 1.72
CA ASN A 172 -11.99 -2.44 2.90
C ASN A 172 -13.50 -2.23 2.92
N ARG A 173 -14.23 -3.14 3.55
CA ARG A 173 -15.65 -2.97 3.87
C ARG A 173 -15.79 -2.31 5.23
N GLU A 174 -16.55 -1.24 5.29
CA GLU A 174 -16.93 -0.59 6.54
C GLU A 174 -18.13 -1.29 7.19
N PRO A 175 -18.33 -1.16 8.52
CA PRO A 175 -19.45 -1.75 9.23
C PRO A 175 -20.83 -1.33 8.69
N ASP A 176 -20.94 -0.11 8.18
CA ASP A 176 -22.15 0.45 7.57
C ASP A 176 -22.42 -0.08 6.15
N ARG A 177 -21.61 -1.03 5.70
CA ARG A 177 -21.63 -1.55 4.34
C ARG A 177 -21.25 -0.49 3.30
N SER A 178 -20.45 0.52 3.61
CA SER A 178 -19.74 1.28 2.56
C SER A 178 -18.42 0.59 2.20
N VAL A 179 -17.85 0.95 1.05
CA VAL A 179 -16.49 0.58 0.67
C VAL A 179 -15.58 1.73 1.03
N ARG A 180 -14.50 1.46 1.77
CA ARG A 180 -13.39 2.38 1.96
C ARG A 180 -12.29 2.07 0.95
N ALA A 181 -11.81 3.09 0.25
CA ALA A 181 -10.56 3.05 -0.50
C ALA A 181 -9.46 3.76 0.31
N SER A 182 -8.25 3.21 0.31
CA SER A 182 -7.05 3.83 0.88
C SER A 182 -5.93 3.81 -0.16
N LEU A 183 -5.42 4.97 -0.52
CA LEU A 183 -4.43 5.16 -1.57
C LEU A 183 -3.17 5.81 -1.00
N SER A 184 -2.05 5.09 -1.04
CA SER A 184 -0.75 5.65 -0.71
C SER A 184 -0.13 6.30 -1.94
N VAL A 185 0.19 7.59 -1.85
CA VAL A 185 0.80 8.36 -2.94
C VAL A 185 2.00 9.14 -2.43
N VAL A 186 3.05 9.19 -3.24
CA VAL A 186 4.28 9.92 -2.95
C VAL A 186 4.63 10.82 -4.12
N LEU A 187 4.99 12.07 -3.85
CA LEU A 187 5.66 12.94 -4.82
C LEU A 187 7.16 12.91 -4.52
N GLY A 188 7.97 12.67 -5.54
CA GLY A 188 9.41 12.57 -5.39
C GLY A 188 10.19 13.31 -6.48
N ASP A 189 11.43 13.66 -6.16
CA ASP A 189 12.42 14.18 -7.13
C ASP A 189 13.32 13.02 -7.58
N SER A 190 13.24 12.64 -8.86
CA SER A 190 13.96 11.49 -9.45
C SER A 190 15.49 11.67 -9.45
N ARG A 191 15.97 12.92 -9.45
CA ARG A 191 17.40 13.23 -9.50
C ARG A 191 18.05 13.07 -8.13
N THR A 192 17.45 13.64 -7.09
CA THR A 192 17.93 13.63 -5.71
C THR A 192 17.46 12.41 -4.92
N GLY A 193 16.36 11.80 -5.34
CA GLY A 193 15.67 10.75 -4.60
C GLY A 193 14.89 11.28 -3.39
N ASN A 194 14.69 12.59 -3.25
CA ASN A 194 13.93 13.14 -2.12
C ASN A 194 12.44 12.84 -2.28
N VAL A 195 11.80 12.44 -1.17
CA VAL A 195 10.34 12.52 -1.05
C VAL A 195 9.98 13.96 -0.74
N LEU A 196 9.23 14.59 -1.64
CA LEU A 196 8.80 15.98 -1.55
C LEU A 196 7.48 16.11 -0.80
N TRP A 197 6.62 15.13 -0.97
CA TRP A 197 5.30 15.07 -0.34
C TRP A 197 4.82 13.62 -0.31
N ARG A 198 3.97 13.29 0.66
CA ARG A 198 3.29 12.00 0.74
C ARG A 198 1.91 12.19 1.33
N SER A 199 1.01 11.28 0.97
CA SER A 199 -0.31 11.19 1.58
C SER A 199 -0.76 9.74 1.60
N MET A 200 -1.54 9.39 2.62
CA MET A 200 -2.40 8.23 2.56
C MET A 200 -3.83 8.74 2.44
N ALA A 201 -4.27 8.89 1.20
CA ALA A 201 -5.60 9.37 0.90
C ALA A 201 -6.63 8.29 1.21
N ALA A 202 -7.76 8.65 1.80
CA ALA A 202 -8.83 7.70 2.10
C ALA A 202 -10.19 8.31 1.81
N GLY A 203 -11.12 7.47 1.37
CA GLY A 203 -12.48 7.88 1.04
C GLY A 203 -13.42 6.71 1.10
N THR A 204 -14.71 7.00 1.34
CA THR A 204 -15.77 6.01 1.44
C THR A 204 -16.80 6.23 0.34
N GLY A 205 -17.39 5.15 -0.16
CA GLY A 205 -18.43 5.22 -1.19
C GLY A 205 -19.24 3.93 -1.28
N ALA A 206 -20.35 3.98 -2.01
CA ALA A 206 -21.20 2.81 -2.23
C ALA A 206 -20.53 1.75 -3.13
N THR A 207 -19.56 2.15 -3.95
CA THR A 207 -18.80 1.29 -4.86
C THR A 207 -17.29 1.54 -4.70
N PRO A 208 -16.42 0.60 -5.14
CA PRO A 208 -14.97 0.83 -5.12
C PRO A 208 -14.54 2.09 -5.90
N ASP A 209 -15.13 2.36 -7.06
CA ASP A 209 -14.82 3.56 -7.83
C ASP A 209 -15.23 4.84 -7.09
N ALA A 210 -16.42 4.85 -6.49
CA ALA A 210 -16.89 6.00 -5.71
C ALA A 210 -15.98 6.25 -4.50
N ALA A 211 -15.55 5.18 -3.81
CA ALA A 211 -14.61 5.26 -2.70
C ALA A 211 -13.23 5.77 -3.15
N LEU A 212 -12.72 5.28 -4.28
CA LEU A 212 -11.44 5.73 -4.83
C LEU A 212 -11.51 7.20 -5.26
N ASN A 213 -12.57 7.63 -5.94
CA ASN A 213 -12.77 9.04 -6.29
C ASN A 213 -12.86 9.94 -5.06
N ALA A 214 -13.55 9.48 -4.01
CA ALA A 214 -13.58 10.20 -2.74
C ALA A 214 -12.18 10.31 -2.10
N ALA A 215 -11.37 9.25 -2.14
CA ALA A 215 -9.99 9.28 -1.66
C ALA A 215 -9.14 10.25 -2.48
N LEU A 216 -9.19 10.16 -3.81
CA LEU A 216 -8.47 11.03 -4.74
C LEU A 216 -8.82 12.52 -4.55
N ALA A 217 -10.09 12.84 -4.28
CA ALA A 217 -10.52 14.21 -3.98
C ALA A 217 -9.88 14.79 -2.71
N THR A 218 -9.38 13.96 -1.78
CA THR A 218 -8.62 14.44 -0.62
C THR A 218 -7.18 14.84 -0.96
N ILE A 219 -6.66 14.43 -2.13
CA ILE A 219 -5.32 14.83 -2.60
C ILE A 219 -5.40 16.21 -3.26
N LEU A 220 -6.37 16.40 -4.14
CA LEU A 220 -6.64 17.66 -4.84
C LEU A 220 -8.07 18.11 -4.52
N PRO A 221 -8.27 18.93 -3.47
CA PRO A 221 -9.59 19.39 -3.10
C PRO A 221 -10.16 20.32 -4.19
N PRO A 222 -11.49 20.43 -4.31
CA PRO A 222 -12.09 21.47 -5.14
C PRO A 222 -11.68 22.85 -4.63
N GLU A 223 -11.46 23.80 -5.55
CA GLU A 223 -11.35 25.23 -5.21
C GLU A 223 -12.64 25.78 -4.59
#